data_AF-A0A958U9S1-F1
#
_entry.id   AF-A0A958U9S1-F1
#
_cell.length_a   1.000
_cell.length_b   1.000
_cell.length_c   1.000
_cell.angle_alpha   90.00
_cell.angle_beta   90.00
_cell.angle_gamma   90.00
#
_symmetry.space_group_name_H-M   'P 1'
#
loop_
_entity.id
_entity.type
_entity.pdbx_description
1 polymer ?
#
loop_
_entity_poly.entity_id
_entity_poly.type
_entity_poly.pdbx_seq_one_letter_code
_entity_poly.pdbx_strand_id
1 'polypeptide(L)'
;MKNILIILLLGITTSVYAQNRLFGVVKDQEGNPLQGVDVYAPKIHKGASTDSNGFYEIKNLPKGNITFIYSFIGFQPVSEDISFTDAAIEMNVTMQEAVFQMDEVVISTPFNKLQSENVMKVDYKTAKQLQRTGAITLSQGITNIAGVSNVSTGLGIGKPVIRGLSGNRVLVYSQGVRVENQQFGDEHGLGINDNGIESVEVIKGPASLLYGSDALGGVLYFNPEKFAN
;
A
#
# COMPACT_ATOMS: atom_id res chain seq x y z
N MET A 1 14.78 -51.52 -56.16
CA MET A 1 14.16 -51.39 -54.81
C MET A 1 14.93 -50.43 -53.89
N LYS A 2 16.27 -50.42 -53.90
CA LYS A 2 17.10 -49.54 -53.05
C LYS A 2 16.84 -48.03 -53.23
N ASN A 3 16.58 -47.57 -54.46
CA ASN A 3 16.37 -46.14 -54.76
C ASN A 3 14.96 -45.64 -54.42
N ILE A 4 13.96 -46.53 -54.36
CA ILE A 4 12.58 -46.18 -53.96
C ILE A 4 12.52 -45.92 -52.45
N LEU A 5 13.29 -46.69 -51.67
CA LEU A 5 13.38 -46.51 -50.22
C LEU A 5 14.05 -45.19 -49.83
N ILE A 6 15.00 -44.69 -50.63
CA ILE A 6 15.67 -43.40 -50.40
C ILE A 6 14.74 -42.22 -50.69
N ILE A 7 13.92 -42.31 -51.75
CA ILE A 7 12.92 -41.28 -52.08
C ILE A 7 11.81 -41.24 -51.01
N LEU A 8 11.42 -42.39 -50.46
CA LEU A 8 10.45 -42.47 -49.36
C LEU A 8 11.00 -41.89 -48.05
N LEU A 9 12.31 -42.01 -47.80
CA LEU A 9 12.97 -41.48 -46.60
C LEU A 9 13.18 -39.95 -46.66
N LEU A 10 13.37 -39.39 -47.86
CA LEU A 10 13.46 -37.93 -48.08
C LEU A 10 12.11 -37.21 -48.03
N GLY A 11 10.99 -37.92 -48.22
CA GLY A 11 9.64 -37.36 -48.09
C GLY A 11 9.13 -37.19 -46.66
N ILE A 12 9.82 -37.76 -45.66
CA ILE A 12 9.39 -37.75 -44.24
C ILE A 12 9.93 -36.52 -43.49
N THR A 13 10.86 -35.74 -44.05
CA THR A 13 11.51 -34.63 -43.34
C THR A 13 10.83 -33.26 -43.49
N THR A 14 9.71 -33.15 -44.21
CA THR A 14 9.15 -31.82 -44.58
C THR A 14 7.98 -31.31 -43.75
N SER A 15 7.66 -31.87 -42.57
CA SER A 15 6.45 -31.41 -41.85
C SER A 15 6.49 -31.53 -40.33
N VAL A 16 7.41 -30.83 -39.64
CA VAL A 16 7.20 -30.44 -38.22
C VAL A 16 7.84 -29.09 -37.93
N TYR A 17 7.16 -28.00 -38.29
CA TYR A 17 7.41 -26.66 -37.72
C TYR A 17 6.08 -25.98 -37.43
N ALA A 18 5.41 -26.40 -36.36
CA ALA A 18 4.38 -25.59 -35.72
C ALA A 18 4.88 -25.29 -34.30
N GLN A 19 5.64 -24.21 -34.17
CA GLN A 19 6.04 -23.69 -32.86
C GLN A 19 5.16 -22.47 -32.60
N ASN A 20 4.10 -22.61 -31.81
CA ASN A 20 3.38 -21.44 -31.34
C ASN A 20 4.38 -20.54 -30.61
N ARG A 21 4.35 -19.25 -30.93
CA ARG A 21 5.18 -18.25 -30.29
C ARG A 21 4.37 -17.02 -29.95
N LEU A 22 4.72 -16.41 -28.83
CA LEU A 22 4.22 -15.12 -28.40
C LEU A 22 5.38 -14.14 -28.48
N PHE A 23 5.16 -12.98 -29.09
CA PHE A 23 6.14 -11.90 -29.11
C PHE A 23 5.45 -10.55 -29.05
N GLY A 24 6.20 -9.51 -28.71
CA GLY A 24 5.67 -8.15 -28.71
C GLY A 24 6.55 -7.22 -27.90
N VAL A 25 6.04 -6.01 -27.64
CA VAL A 25 6.75 -4.96 -26.91
C VAL A 25 5.96 -4.55 -25.68
N VAL A 26 6.64 -4.44 -24.55
CA VAL A 26 6.09 -3.91 -23.30
C VAL A 26 6.52 -2.45 -23.12
N LYS A 27 5.57 -1.58 -22.81
CA LYS A 27 5.77 -0.13 -22.63
C LYS A 27 5.11 0.41 -21.36
N ASP A 28 5.54 1.57 -20.89
CA ASP A 28 4.84 2.36 -19.87
C ASP A 28 3.68 3.20 -20.47
N GLN A 29 2.95 3.95 -19.63
CA GLN A 29 1.85 4.81 -20.09
C GLN A 29 2.33 5.99 -20.94
N GLU A 30 3.59 6.41 -20.75
CA GLU A 30 4.28 7.47 -21.47
C GLU A 30 4.77 7.00 -22.86
N GLY A 31 4.73 5.69 -23.13
CA GLY A 31 5.12 5.05 -24.38
C GLY A 31 6.59 4.65 -24.47
N ASN A 32 7.36 4.74 -23.38
CA ASN A 32 8.74 4.27 -23.31
C ASN A 32 8.79 2.74 -23.20
N PRO A 33 9.75 2.08 -23.86
CA PRO A 33 9.94 0.64 -23.74
C PRO A 33 10.45 0.25 -22.35
N LEU A 34 9.91 -0.82 -21.77
CA LEU A 34 10.31 -1.33 -20.47
C LEU A 34 11.26 -2.53 -20.61
N GLN A 35 12.51 -2.36 -20.17
CA GLN A 35 13.52 -3.42 -20.13
C GLN A 35 13.45 -4.22 -18.83
N GLY A 36 13.57 -5.55 -18.92
CA GLY A 36 13.62 -6.41 -17.73
C GLY A 36 12.25 -6.80 -17.17
N VAL A 37 11.17 -6.62 -17.94
CA VAL A 37 9.83 -7.09 -17.57
C VAL A 37 9.80 -8.61 -17.71
N ASP A 38 9.40 -9.29 -16.64
CA ASP A 38 9.19 -10.73 -16.63
C ASP A 38 7.84 -11.06 -17.27
N VAL A 39 7.86 -11.77 -18.40
CA VAL A 39 6.68 -12.31 -19.07
C VAL A 39 6.62 -13.80 -18.79
N TYR A 40 5.69 -14.24 -17.95
CA TYR A 40 5.66 -15.61 -17.44
C TYR A 40 4.28 -16.24 -17.53
N ALA A 41 4.23 -17.50 -17.96
CA ALA A 41 3.04 -18.33 -18.01
C ALA A 41 3.12 -19.43 -16.93
N PRO A 42 2.46 -19.25 -15.77
CA PRO A 42 2.65 -20.13 -14.61
C PRO A 42 2.29 -21.59 -14.85
N LYS A 43 1.21 -21.85 -15.62
CA LYS A 43 0.70 -23.21 -15.86
C LYS A 43 1.64 -24.09 -16.68
N ILE A 44 2.47 -23.48 -17.51
CA ILE A 44 3.37 -24.19 -18.43
C ILE A 44 4.84 -23.98 -18.08
N HIS A 45 5.12 -23.24 -16.99
CA HIS A 45 6.47 -22.92 -16.52
C HIS A 45 7.38 -22.36 -17.60
N LYS A 46 6.86 -21.48 -18.45
CA LYS A 46 7.62 -20.80 -19.52
C LYS A 46 7.53 -19.30 -19.35
N GLY A 47 8.63 -18.62 -19.64
CA GLY A 47 8.68 -17.17 -19.66
C GLY A 47 9.89 -16.64 -20.42
N ALA A 48 9.93 -15.33 -20.56
CA ALA A 48 11.05 -14.56 -21.08
C ALA A 48 11.09 -13.19 -20.38
N SER A 49 12.24 -12.54 -20.42
CA SER A 49 12.38 -11.15 -19.99
C SER A 49 12.43 -10.24 -21.22
N THR A 50 11.91 -9.02 -21.11
CA THR A 50 12.05 -8.01 -22.17
C THR A 50 13.49 -7.50 -22.30
N ASP A 51 13.90 -7.17 -23.52
CA ASP A 51 15.21 -6.57 -23.85
C ASP A 51 15.23 -5.04 -23.68
N SER A 52 16.32 -4.39 -24.09
CA SER A 52 16.47 -2.92 -24.00
C SER A 52 15.46 -2.12 -24.84
N ASN A 53 14.82 -2.75 -25.82
CA ASN A 53 13.77 -2.15 -26.64
C ASN A 53 12.37 -2.54 -26.13
N GLY A 54 12.28 -3.21 -24.99
CA GLY A 54 11.03 -3.72 -24.41
C GLY A 54 10.48 -4.94 -25.14
N PHE A 55 11.24 -5.54 -26.07
CA PHE A 55 10.80 -6.67 -26.86
C PHE A 55 10.98 -7.99 -26.10
N TYR A 56 9.99 -8.88 -26.21
CA TYR A 56 10.05 -10.24 -25.68
C TYR A 56 9.62 -11.27 -26.73
N GLU A 57 10.14 -12.49 -26.62
CA GLU A 57 9.72 -13.63 -27.47
C GLU A 57 9.73 -14.93 -26.65
N ILE A 58 8.61 -15.66 -26.65
CA ILE A 58 8.46 -16.97 -26.02
C ILE A 58 8.07 -17.99 -27.09
N LYS A 59 8.90 -19.02 -27.26
CA LYS A 59 8.75 -20.06 -28.30
C LYS A 59 8.23 -21.38 -27.74
N ASN A 60 7.76 -22.26 -28.64
CA ASN A 60 7.32 -23.62 -28.34
C ASN A 60 6.15 -23.68 -27.35
N LEU A 61 5.15 -22.82 -27.51
CA LEU A 61 3.97 -22.79 -26.65
C LEU A 61 2.99 -23.93 -27.00
N PRO A 62 2.33 -24.55 -26.02
CA PRO A 62 1.29 -25.55 -26.31
C PRO A 62 0.05 -24.88 -26.92
N LYS A 63 -0.84 -25.69 -27.50
CA LYS A 63 -2.15 -25.24 -27.97
C LYS A 63 -3.11 -25.05 -26.79
N GLY A 64 -4.08 -24.16 -26.95
CA GLY A 64 -5.10 -23.85 -25.94
C GLY A 64 -4.91 -22.48 -25.31
N ASN A 65 -5.68 -22.21 -24.26
CA ASN A 65 -5.68 -20.93 -23.55
C ASN A 65 -4.57 -20.91 -22.51
N ILE A 66 -3.69 -19.93 -22.61
CA ILE A 66 -2.56 -19.73 -21.71
C ILE A 66 -2.64 -18.33 -21.15
N THR A 67 -2.61 -18.22 -19.82
CA THR A 67 -2.52 -16.96 -19.09
C THR A 67 -1.05 -16.54 -18.99
N PHE A 68 -0.73 -15.35 -19.48
CA PHE A 68 0.58 -14.71 -19.32
C PHE A 68 0.48 -13.58 -18.31
N ILE A 69 1.45 -13.53 -17.40
CA ILE A 69 1.60 -12.50 -16.39
C ILE A 69 2.84 -11.69 -16.76
N TYR A 70 2.64 -10.38 -16.91
CA TYR A 70 3.70 -9.39 -17.13
C TYR A 70 3.98 -8.73 -15.78
N SER A 71 5.20 -8.86 -15.27
CA SER A 71 5.59 -8.35 -13.96
C SER A 71 6.87 -7.54 -14.06
N PHE A 72 6.89 -6.39 -13.42
CA PHE A 72 8.06 -5.52 -13.35
C PHE A 72 8.04 -4.73 -12.05
N ILE A 73 9.20 -4.57 -11.43
CA ILE A 73 9.32 -3.83 -10.18
C ILE A 73 8.93 -2.38 -10.44
N GLY A 74 8.05 -1.82 -9.61
CA GLY A 74 7.53 -0.47 -9.83
C GLY A 74 6.19 -0.42 -10.59
N PHE A 75 5.70 -1.53 -11.12
CA PHE A 75 4.51 -1.56 -12.00
C PHE A 75 3.45 -2.55 -11.54
N GLN A 76 2.19 -2.28 -11.89
CA GLN A 76 1.09 -3.21 -11.66
C GLN A 76 1.21 -4.41 -12.59
N PRO A 77 1.10 -5.65 -12.09
CA PRO A 77 1.17 -6.83 -12.94
C PRO A 77 -0.05 -6.91 -13.86
N VAL A 78 0.18 -7.19 -15.13
CA VAL A 78 -0.88 -7.36 -16.14
C VAL A 78 -1.04 -8.84 -16.44
N SER A 79 -2.28 -9.34 -16.49
CA SER A 79 -2.57 -10.74 -16.82
C SER A 79 -3.42 -10.81 -18.08
N GLU A 80 -2.93 -11.52 -19.09
CA GLU A 80 -3.59 -11.68 -20.39
C GLU A 80 -3.80 -13.16 -20.72
N ASP A 81 -5.03 -13.51 -21.12
CA ASP A 81 -5.38 -14.85 -21.58
C ASP A 81 -5.29 -14.93 -23.11
N ILE A 82 -4.41 -15.80 -23.62
CA ILE A 82 -4.14 -15.92 -25.06
C ILE A 82 -4.43 -17.35 -25.52
N SER A 83 -5.24 -17.49 -26.56
CA SER A 83 -5.61 -18.76 -27.18
C SER A 83 -4.69 -19.11 -28.36
N PHE A 84 -3.89 -20.17 -28.23
CA PHE A 84 -3.02 -20.65 -29.30
C PHE A 84 -3.64 -21.82 -30.07
N THR A 85 -3.75 -21.68 -31.39
CA THR A 85 -4.18 -22.76 -32.30
C THR A 85 -2.97 -23.30 -33.08
N ASP A 86 -2.45 -22.56 -34.06
CA ASP A 86 -1.20 -22.83 -34.79
C ASP A 86 -0.67 -21.51 -35.39
N ALA A 87 -0.32 -20.55 -34.54
CA ALA A 87 0.06 -19.21 -34.99
C ALA A 87 1.10 -18.55 -34.10
N ALA A 88 1.86 -17.64 -34.73
CA ALA A 88 2.63 -16.63 -34.01
C ALA A 88 1.69 -15.47 -33.66
N ILE A 89 1.60 -15.12 -32.38
CA ILE A 89 0.74 -14.04 -31.89
C ILE A 89 1.62 -12.88 -31.46
N GLU A 90 1.31 -11.69 -31.99
CA GLU A 90 1.88 -10.43 -31.51
C GLU A 90 0.97 -9.83 -30.42
N MET A 91 1.53 -9.51 -29.26
CA MET A 91 0.81 -8.88 -28.16
C MET A 91 1.66 -7.75 -27.58
N ASN A 92 1.16 -6.52 -27.69
CA ASN A 92 1.81 -5.36 -27.08
C ASN A 92 1.10 -5.01 -25.78
N VAL A 93 1.85 -4.82 -24.70
CA VAL A 93 1.31 -4.59 -23.36
C VAL A 93 1.78 -3.24 -22.84
N THR A 94 0.85 -2.46 -22.31
CA THR A 94 1.15 -1.23 -21.59
C THR A 94 0.99 -1.48 -20.09
N MET A 95 2.08 -1.34 -19.33
CA MET A 95 2.07 -1.46 -17.88
C MET A 95 1.85 -0.09 -17.23
N GLN A 96 1.16 -0.10 -16.09
CA GLN A 96 0.92 1.10 -15.29
C GLN A 96 1.85 1.09 -14.07
N GLU A 97 2.44 2.23 -13.73
CA GLU A 97 3.22 2.35 -12.50
C GLU A 97 2.35 2.00 -11.29
N ALA A 98 2.91 1.18 -10.39
CA ALA A 98 2.29 0.85 -9.13
C ALA A 98 2.56 1.96 -8.12
N VAL A 99 1.49 2.62 -7.66
CA VAL A 99 1.57 3.50 -6.49
C VAL A 99 1.59 2.61 -5.24
N PHE A 100 2.79 2.35 -4.70
CA PHE A 100 2.93 1.65 -3.43
C PHE A 100 2.54 2.58 -2.28
N GLN A 101 1.39 2.31 -1.66
CA GLN A 101 1.05 2.90 -0.37
C GLN A 101 1.59 1.99 0.73
N MET A 102 2.58 2.46 1.47
CA MET A 102 3.08 1.76 2.66
C MET A 102 2.11 1.97 3.82
N ASP A 103 1.85 0.90 4.57
CA ASP A 103 1.14 1.00 5.83
C ASP A 103 2.00 1.75 6.86
N GLU A 104 1.36 2.60 7.67
CA GLU A 104 2.06 3.26 8.76
C GLU A 104 2.43 2.26 9.87
N VAL A 105 3.60 2.47 10.50
CA VAL A 105 3.99 1.79 11.74
C VAL A 105 3.34 2.51 12.92
N VAL A 106 2.64 1.76 13.76
CA VAL A 106 1.96 2.28 14.96
C VAL A 106 2.93 2.22 16.14
N ILE A 107 3.22 3.37 16.76
CA ILE A 107 4.14 3.50 17.91
C ILE A 107 3.38 3.47 19.23
N SER A 108 2.10 3.88 19.23
CA SER A 108 1.23 3.89 20.40
C SER A 108 0.81 2.50 20.89
N THR A 109 1.30 1.42 20.29
CA THR A 109 1.06 0.06 20.80
C THR A 109 2.36 -0.62 21.21
N PRO A 110 2.35 -1.55 22.19
CA PRO A 110 3.58 -2.14 22.77
C PRO A 110 4.48 -2.84 21.76
N PHE A 111 3.91 -3.26 20.64
CA PHE A 111 4.62 -3.89 19.55
C PHE A 111 4.53 -2.92 18.38
N ASN A 112 5.65 -2.30 18.01
CA ASN A 112 5.78 -1.39 16.85
C ASN A 112 5.47 -2.16 15.56
N LYS A 113 4.18 -2.33 15.28
CA LYS A 113 3.66 -3.15 14.20
C LYS A 113 3.00 -2.28 13.15
N LEU A 114 2.88 -2.82 11.95
CA LEU A 114 2.08 -2.21 10.91
C LEU A 114 0.62 -2.13 11.37
N GLN A 115 -0.09 -1.09 10.93
CA GLN A 115 -1.52 -0.97 11.20
C GLN A 115 -2.33 -2.21 10.73
N SER A 116 -1.89 -2.88 9.65
CA SER A 116 -2.50 -4.12 9.14
C SER A 116 -2.32 -5.34 10.07
N GLU A 117 -1.32 -5.30 10.96
CA GLU A 117 -1.05 -6.33 11.96
C GLU A 117 -1.63 -5.99 13.34
N ASN A 118 -2.31 -4.86 13.46
CA ASN A 118 -2.88 -4.37 14.72
C ASN A 118 -4.39 -4.62 14.77
N VAL A 119 -4.86 -5.20 15.87
CA VAL A 119 -6.29 -5.45 16.11
C VAL A 119 -7.06 -4.17 16.45
N MET A 120 -6.36 -3.14 16.93
CA MET A 120 -6.92 -1.83 17.20
C MET A 120 -6.71 -0.93 15.98
N LYS A 121 -7.76 -0.20 15.57
CA LYS A 121 -7.62 0.85 14.57
C LYS A 121 -6.98 2.07 15.22
N VAL A 122 -5.76 2.38 14.80
CA VAL A 122 -5.06 3.61 15.15
C VAL A 122 -5.13 4.54 13.94
N ASP A 123 -5.63 5.75 14.15
CA ASP A 123 -5.56 6.79 13.13
C ASP A 123 -4.32 7.64 13.35
N TYR A 124 -3.61 7.93 12.27
CA TYR A 124 -2.39 8.71 12.27
C TYR A 124 -2.61 10.03 11.53
N LYS A 125 -2.16 11.14 12.11
CA LYS A 125 -2.06 12.45 11.43
C LYS A 125 -0.78 13.16 11.81
N THR A 126 -0.10 13.74 10.83
CA THR A 126 1.06 14.60 11.10
C THR A 126 0.60 15.97 11.61
N ALA A 127 1.43 16.64 12.43
CA ALA A 127 1.13 17.99 12.89
C ALA A 127 0.94 18.96 11.72
N LYS A 128 1.71 18.80 10.63
CA LYS A 128 1.53 19.57 9.38
C LYS A 128 0.15 19.37 8.75
N GLN A 129 -0.39 18.16 8.76
CA GLN A 129 -1.75 17.91 8.27
C GLN A 129 -2.80 18.57 9.16
N LEU A 130 -2.61 18.56 10.48
CA LEU A 130 -3.50 19.23 11.42
C LEU A 130 -3.47 20.75 11.24
N GLN A 131 -2.29 21.35 11.08
CA GLN A 131 -2.12 22.80 10.84
C GLN A 131 -2.80 23.27 9.55
N ARG A 132 -2.76 22.46 8.48
CA ARG A 132 -3.42 22.77 7.20
C ARG A 132 -4.94 22.91 7.30
N THR A 133 -5.56 22.46 8.39
CA THR A 133 -7.00 22.63 8.61
C THR A 133 -7.39 24.06 9.01
N GLY A 134 -6.41 24.90 9.38
CA GLY A 134 -6.67 26.24 9.93
C GLY A 134 -7.18 26.22 11.38
N ALA A 135 -7.03 25.10 12.08
CA ALA A 135 -7.39 24.99 13.49
C ALA A 135 -6.54 25.90 14.38
N ILE A 136 -7.18 26.54 15.37
CA ILE A 136 -6.52 27.45 16.33
C ILE A 136 -5.81 26.66 17.43
N THR A 137 -6.35 25.50 17.80
CA THR A 137 -5.79 24.63 18.83
C THR A 137 -5.56 23.22 18.27
N LEU A 138 -4.61 22.50 18.87
CA LEU A 138 -4.34 21.10 18.54
C LEU A 138 -5.61 20.23 18.69
N SER A 139 -6.38 20.42 19.77
CA SER A 139 -7.64 19.69 20.01
C SER A 139 -8.64 19.89 18.87
N GLN A 140 -8.73 21.10 18.32
CA GLN A 140 -9.58 21.40 17.16
C GLN A 140 -9.03 20.74 15.89
N GLY A 141 -7.72 20.74 15.66
CA GLY A 141 -7.13 20.10 14.48
C GLY A 141 -7.44 18.60 14.41
N ILE A 142 -7.42 17.92 15.56
CA ILE A 142 -7.64 16.47 15.66
C ILE A 142 -9.09 16.09 15.34
N THR A 143 -10.06 17.01 15.41
CA THR A 143 -11.46 16.70 15.02
C THR A 143 -11.62 16.36 13.54
N ASN A 144 -10.60 16.57 12.71
CA ASN A 144 -10.59 16.08 11.33
C ASN A 144 -10.41 14.54 11.25
N ILE A 145 -10.23 13.86 12.37
CA ILE A 145 -10.17 12.40 12.46
C ILE A 145 -11.58 11.87 12.75
N ALA A 146 -12.02 10.90 11.94
CA ALA A 146 -13.36 10.35 12.04
C ALA A 146 -13.63 9.69 13.41
N GLY A 147 -14.69 10.15 14.07
CA GLY A 147 -15.07 9.72 15.42
C GLY A 147 -14.41 10.52 16.54
N VAL A 148 -13.63 11.55 16.20
CA VAL A 148 -13.11 12.55 17.14
C VAL A 148 -13.89 13.84 16.98
N SER A 149 -14.31 14.43 18.10
CA SER A 149 -14.85 15.78 18.17
C SER A 149 -14.17 16.55 19.29
N ASN A 150 -14.59 17.78 19.53
CA ASN A 150 -14.00 18.67 20.53
C ASN A 150 -15.11 19.33 21.34
N VAL A 151 -14.97 19.38 22.66
CA VAL A 151 -15.74 20.26 23.55
C VAL A 151 -14.87 21.48 23.84
N SER A 152 -15.45 22.66 23.68
CA SER A 152 -14.72 23.93 23.79
C SER A 152 -15.55 24.94 24.57
N THR A 153 -14.87 25.74 25.39
CA THR A 153 -15.45 26.91 26.08
C THR A 153 -15.04 28.23 25.41
N GLY A 154 -14.36 28.17 24.27
CA GLY A 154 -13.87 29.33 23.54
C GLY A 154 -12.72 28.98 22.58
N LEU A 155 -12.31 29.95 21.75
CA LEU A 155 -11.36 29.71 20.65
C LEU A 155 -10.01 29.12 21.07
N GLY A 156 -9.57 29.38 22.31
CA GLY A 156 -8.29 28.91 22.84
C GLY A 156 -8.34 27.63 23.68
N ILE A 157 -9.55 27.12 23.99
CA ILE A 157 -9.72 25.97 24.88
C ILE A 157 -10.47 24.87 24.15
N GLY A 158 -9.86 23.69 24.06
CA GLY A 158 -10.47 22.50 23.49
C GLY A 158 -10.09 21.24 24.26
N LYS A 159 -11.08 20.38 24.49
CA LYS A 159 -10.95 19.04 25.01
C LYS A 159 -11.39 18.03 23.95
N PRO A 160 -10.54 17.06 23.59
CA PRO A 160 -10.91 16.03 22.63
C PRO A 160 -12.00 15.13 23.19
N VAL A 161 -12.85 14.68 22.28
CA VAL A 161 -13.91 13.72 22.55
C VAL A 161 -13.71 12.57 21.57
N ILE A 162 -13.63 11.33 22.06
CA ILE A 162 -13.56 10.14 21.21
C ILE A 162 -14.84 9.34 21.43
N ARG A 163 -15.65 9.19 20.36
CA ARG A 163 -16.94 8.47 20.40
C ARG A 163 -17.85 8.87 21.56
N GLY A 164 -17.90 10.16 21.88
CA GLY A 164 -18.76 10.73 22.94
C GLY A 164 -18.16 10.75 24.35
N LEU A 165 -16.94 10.24 24.55
CA LEU A 165 -16.24 10.26 25.83
C LEU A 165 -15.16 11.35 25.84
N SER A 166 -14.99 12.07 26.96
CA SER A 166 -14.04 13.18 27.11
C SER A 166 -13.48 13.28 28.53
N GLY A 167 -12.50 14.16 28.74
CA GLY A 167 -11.87 14.40 30.04
C GLY A 167 -11.10 13.17 30.52
N ASN A 168 -11.35 12.73 31.76
CA ASN A 168 -10.72 11.54 32.37
C ASN A 168 -11.11 10.19 31.74
N ARG A 169 -11.69 10.21 30.53
CA ARG A 169 -12.05 9.03 29.74
C ARG A 169 -11.34 9.03 28.38
N VAL A 170 -10.58 10.07 28.06
CA VAL A 170 -9.70 10.13 26.89
C VAL A 170 -8.31 10.47 27.40
N LEU A 171 -7.44 9.46 27.42
CA LEU A 171 -6.08 9.66 27.88
C LEU A 171 -5.28 10.47 26.86
N VAL A 172 -4.46 11.40 27.34
CA VAL A 172 -3.46 12.08 26.53
C VAL A 172 -2.07 11.68 26.98
N TYR A 173 -1.26 11.26 26.01
CA TYR A 173 0.13 10.90 26.17
C TYR A 173 0.97 11.83 25.29
N SER A 174 2.04 12.38 25.84
CA SER A 174 2.99 13.21 25.08
C SER A 174 4.39 12.99 25.66
N GLN A 175 5.40 12.87 24.79
CA GLN A 175 6.80 12.65 25.22
C GLN A 175 7.00 11.45 26.15
N GLY A 176 6.18 10.39 26.01
CA GLY A 176 6.27 9.23 26.89
C GLY A 176 5.61 9.43 28.28
N VAL A 177 4.93 10.55 28.53
CA VAL A 177 4.32 10.90 29.82
C VAL A 177 2.83 11.20 29.65
N ARG A 178 2.04 10.86 30.68
CA ARG A 178 0.61 11.19 30.75
C ARG A 178 0.41 12.69 31.00
N VAL A 179 -0.49 13.31 30.25
CA VAL A 179 -0.88 14.72 30.43
C VAL A 179 -2.25 14.78 31.11
N GLU A 180 -2.28 15.30 32.34
CA GLU A 180 -3.47 15.28 33.21
C GLU A 180 -4.20 16.62 33.31
N ASN A 181 -3.89 17.58 32.42
CA ASN A 181 -4.42 18.94 32.52
C ASN A 181 -5.97 18.98 32.40
N GLN A 182 -6.57 18.06 31.65
CA GLN A 182 -8.01 18.06 31.37
C GLN A 182 -8.91 17.80 32.60
N GLN A 183 -8.33 17.31 33.70
CA GLN A 183 -9.07 16.86 34.89
C GLN A 183 -9.49 18.00 35.83
N PHE A 184 -8.86 19.18 35.74
CA PHE A 184 -9.02 20.25 36.74
C PHE A 184 -10.30 21.08 36.60
N GLY A 185 -10.93 21.12 35.42
CA GLY A 185 -12.17 21.87 35.19
C GLY A 185 -12.46 22.04 33.71
N ASP A 186 -13.64 22.55 33.37
CA ASP A 186 -14.12 22.64 31.97
C ASP A 186 -13.24 23.53 31.08
N GLU A 187 -12.60 24.54 31.66
CA GLU A 187 -11.71 25.46 30.95
C GLU A 187 -10.25 24.97 30.85
N HIS A 188 -9.92 23.80 31.42
CA HIS A 188 -8.58 23.23 31.32
C HIS A 188 -8.46 22.33 30.08
N GLY A 189 -8.03 22.90 28.95
CA GLY A 189 -7.83 22.17 27.69
C GLY A 189 -6.66 21.18 27.72
N LEU A 190 -6.18 20.76 26.54
CA LEU A 190 -5.06 19.80 26.41
C LEU A 190 -3.77 20.22 27.14
N GLY A 191 -3.49 21.52 27.25
CA GLY A 191 -2.24 22.02 27.85
C GLY A 191 -0.99 21.78 26.99
N ILE A 192 -1.16 21.30 25.76
CA ILE A 192 -0.12 21.11 24.75
C ILE A 192 -0.53 21.80 23.45
N ASN A 193 0.46 22.33 22.73
CA ASN A 193 0.30 22.88 21.39
C ASN A 193 0.95 21.94 20.37
N ASP A 194 0.84 22.29 19.10
CA ASP A 194 1.42 21.56 17.97
C ASP A 194 2.94 21.75 17.80
N ASN A 195 3.56 22.68 18.55
CA ASN A 195 5.00 22.90 18.49
C ASN A 195 5.75 21.72 19.11
N GLY A 196 6.75 21.19 18.39
CA GLY A 196 7.54 20.04 18.84
C GLY A 196 6.81 18.70 18.76
N ILE A 197 5.63 18.64 18.12
CA ILE A 197 4.90 17.41 17.83
C ILE A 197 5.07 17.08 16.35
N GLU A 198 5.52 15.87 16.03
CA GLU A 198 5.59 15.36 14.66
C GLU A 198 4.23 14.86 14.20
N SER A 199 3.55 14.12 15.07
CA SER A 199 2.29 13.44 14.74
C SER A 199 1.46 13.11 15.97
N VAL A 200 0.19 12.79 15.71
CA VAL A 200 -0.73 12.22 16.67
C VAL A 200 -1.21 10.86 16.18
N GLU A 201 -1.23 9.90 17.10
CA GLU A 201 -1.87 8.61 16.95
C GLU A 201 -3.12 8.57 17.84
N VAL A 202 -4.25 8.18 17.26
CA VAL A 202 -5.54 8.12 17.94
C VAL A 202 -6.01 6.69 18.02
N ILE A 203 -5.97 6.12 19.22
CA ILE A 203 -6.55 4.80 19.51
C ILE A 203 -8.03 5.02 19.87
N LYS A 204 -8.94 4.49 19.05
CA LYS A 204 -10.38 4.69 19.26
C LYS A 204 -11.02 3.51 20.00
N GLY A 205 -11.53 3.78 21.20
CA GLY A 205 -12.15 2.78 22.07
C GLY A 205 -11.27 2.38 23.24
N PRO A 206 -11.68 1.34 24.01
CA PRO A 206 -11.03 1.00 25.26
C PRO A 206 -9.57 0.54 25.07
N ALA A 207 -8.63 1.25 25.69
CA ALA A 207 -7.21 0.91 25.71
C ALA A 207 -6.65 0.79 27.13
N SER A 208 -7.53 0.61 28.13
CA SER A 208 -7.15 0.63 29.56
C SER A 208 -6.15 -0.45 29.96
N LEU A 209 -6.12 -1.58 29.24
CA LEU A 209 -5.13 -2.63 29.50
C LEU A 209 -3.69 -2.13 29.23
N LEU A 210 -3.52 -1.27 28.23
CA LEU A 210 -2.23 -0.73 27.83
C LEU A 210 -1.89 0.57 28.56
N TYR A 211 -2.91 1.38 28.86
CA TYR A 211 -2.75 2.79 29.21
C TYR A 211 -3.36 3.19 30.57
N GLY A 212 -4.07 2.29 31.25
CA GLY A 212 -4.71 2.54 32.54
C GLY A 212 -6.16 3.01 32.48
N SER A 213 -6.74 3.31 33.64
CA SER A 213 -8.19 3.54 33.82
C SER A 213 -8.80 4.60 32.92
N ASP A 214 -8.03 5.63 32.57
CA ASP A 214 -8.56 6.83 31.92
C ASP A 214 -8.61 6.68 30.38
N ALA A 215 -8.08 5.58 29.84
CA ALA A 215 -8.12 5.24 28.43
C ALA A 215 -9.41 4.46 28.03
N LEU A 216 -10.55 4.80 28.63
CA LEU A 216 -11.82 4.11 28.40
C LEU A 216 -12.43 4.41 27.02
N GLY A 217 -12.37 5.68 26.60
CA GLY A 217 -12.86 6.13 25.29
C GLY A 217 -11.80 6.12 24.21
N GLY A 218 -10.53 6.19 24.60
CA GLY A 218 -9.41 6.14 23.68
C GLY A 218 -8.16 6.80 24.24
N VAL A 219 -7.16 6.89 23.38
CA VAL A 219 -5.86 7.50 23.68
C VAL A 219 -5.49 8.44 22.54
N LEU A 220 -5.05 9.63 22.89
CA LEU A 220 -4.28 10.50 22.01
C LEU A 220 -2.82 10.38 22.39
N TYR A 221 -2.02 9.86 21.49
CA TYR A 221 -0.59 9.70 21.67
C TYR A 221 0.14 10.68 20.75
N PHE A 222 0.79 11.68 21.34
CA PHE A 222 1.55 12.70 20.62
C PHE A 222 3.01 12.31 20.53
N ASN A 223 3.48 12.12 19.29
CA ASN A 223 4.87 11.82 18.99
C ASN A 223 5.68 13.12 18.86
N PRO A 224 6.85 13.24 19.51
CA PRO A 224 7.74 14.39 19.33
C PRO A 224 8.28 14.50 17.91
N GLU A 225 8.65 15.71 17.52
CA GLU A 225 9.63 15.91 16.45
C GLU A 225 10.98 15.25 16.78
N LYS A 226 11.61 14.68 15.76
CA LYS A 226 12.95 14.12 15.89
C LYS A 226 13.95 15.21 16.25
N PHE A 227 14.76 14.95 17.28
CA PHE A 227 15.81 15.87 17.74
C PHE A 227 16.97 16.03 16.75
N ALA A 228 17.13 15.12 15.78
CA ALA A 228 18.07 15.21 14.66
C ALA A 228 17.61 14.32 13.49
N ASN A 229 18.04 14.68 12.26
CA ASN A 229 17.81 13.92 11.02
C ASN A 229 18.75 12.74 10.88
#